data_AF-A0AAW0I164-F1
#
_entry.id   AF-A0AAW0I164-F1
#
_cell.length_a   1.000
_cell.length_b   1.000
_cell.length_c   1.000
_cell.angle_alpha   90.00
_cell.angle_beta   90.00
_cell.angle_gamma   90.00
#
_symmetry.space_group_name_H-M   'P 1'
#
loop_
_entity.id
_entity.type
_entity.pdbx_description
1 polymer ?
#
loop_
_entity_poly.entity_id
_entity_poly.type
_entity_poly.pdbx_seq_one_letter_code
_entity_poly.pdbx_strand_id
1 'polypeptide(L)' 'MNTRSSAQDMPCQICYLNYPNSYFTGLECGHKFCMQCWSEYLTTKIMEEGMGQTISCPAHGCDILVDDNTVM' A
#
# COMPACT_ATOMS: atom_id res chain seq x y z
N MET A 1 -3.25 15.90 30.38
CA MET A 1 -3.02 16.10 28.95
C MET A 1 -2.46 14.81 28.38
N ASN A 2 -3.17 14.17 27.47
CA ASN A 2 -2.91 12.80 27.03
C ASN A 2 -1.52 12.64 26.42
N THR A 3 -0.70 11.81 27.05
CA THR A 3 0.57 11.26 26.57
C THR A 3 0.30 10.34 25.39
N ARG A 4 0.13 10.90 24.19
CA ARG A 4 0.08 10.10 22.97
C ARG A 4 1.50 9.85 22.54
N SER A 5 1.92 8.62 22.81
CA SER A 5 3.14 7.99 22.33
C SER A 5 3.48 8.47 20.92
N SER A 6 4.73 8.90 20.75
CA SER A 6 5.33 9.34 19.49
C SER A 6 5.45 8.17 18.51
N ALA A 7 4.33 7.63 18.04
CA ALA A 7 4.31 6.90 16.79
C ALA A 7 4.52 7.95 15.70
N GLN A 8 5.61 7.84 14.92
CA GLN A 8 5.81 8.73 13.79
C GLN A 8 4.80 8.33 12.72
N ASP A 9 3.61 8.90 12.79
CA ASP A 9 2.58 8.69 11.78
C ASP A 9 3.03 9.33 10.48
N MET A 10 3.06 8.55 9.40
CA MET A 10 3.43 9.02 8.06
C MET A 10 2.16 9.19 7.21
N PRO A 11 2.05 10.27 6.41
CA PRO A 11 0.91 10.45 5.52
C PRO A 11 0.99 9.52 4.30
N CYS A 12 -0.10 8.82 4.02
CA CYS A 12 -0.24 8.02 2.80
C CYS A 12 -0.30 8.94 1.57
N GLN A 13 0.44 8.61 0.50
CA GLN A 13 0.49 9.43 -0.71
C GLN A 13 -0.74 9.27 -1.62
N ILE A 14 -1.65 8.33 -1.30
CA ILE A 14 -2.90 8.09 -2.04
C ILE A 14 -4.07 8.80 -1.36
N CYS A 15 -4.35 8.44 -0.09
CA CYS A 15 -5.49 9.00 0.65
C CYS A 15 -5.15 10.19 1.56
N TYR A 16 -3.88 10.58 1.66
CA TYR A 16 -3.40 11.69 2.51
C TYR A 16 -3.74 11.58 4.00
N LEU A 17 -4.08 10.37 4.48
CA LEU A 17 -4.33 10.07 5.88
C LEU A 17 -3.04 9.64 6.59
N ASN A 18 -2.90 10.00 7.86
CA ASN A 18 -1.75 9.67 8.70
C ASN A 18 -1.96 8.29 9.35
N TYR A 19 -1.01 7.39 9.15
CA TYR A 19 -1.00 6.07 9.77
C TYR A 19 0.38 5.78 10.37
N PRO A 20 0.46 4.93 11.41
CA PRO A 20 1.73 4.47 11.91
C PRO A 20 2.42 3.57 10.86
N ASN A 21 3.75 3.52 10.85
CA ASN A 21 4.53 2.76 9.87
C ASN A 21 4.13 1.28 9.75
N SER A 22 3.55 0.68 10.79
CA SER A 22 3.06 -0.71 10.79
C SER A 22 1.88 -0.94 9.84
N TYR A 23 1.15 0.11 9.46
CA TYR A 23 0.03 0.04 8.52
C TYR A 23 0.43 0.33 7.08
N PHE A 24 1.71 0.60 6.85
CA PHE A 24 2.26 0.80 5.52
C PHE A 24 2.90 -0.49 5.02
N THR A 25 2.45 -0.97 3.87
CA THR A 25 3.11 -2.02 3.11
C THR A 25 3.81 -1.38 1.92
N GLY A 26 5.04 -1.81 1.68
CA GLY A 26 5.79 -1.43 0.51
C GLY A 26 6.39 -2.64 -0.17
N LEU A 27 6.60 -2.48 -1.47
CA LEU A 27 7.27 -3.46 -2.31
C LEU A 27 8.78 -3.20 -2.31
N GLU A 28 9.50 -4.07 -3.01
CA GLU A 28 10.92 -3.90 -3.35
C GLU A 28 11.24 -2.59 -4.08
N CYS A 29 10.26 -1.95 -4.71
CA CYS A 29 10.39 -0.62 -5.30
C CYS A 29 10.60 0.51 -4.27
N GLY A 30 10.34 0.24 -2.99
CA GLY A 30 10.44 1.22 -1.91
C GLY A 30 9.20 2.11 -1.71
N HIS A 31 8.22 2.04 -2.60
CA HIS A 31 6.95 2.77 -2.44
C HIS A 31 6.08 2.11 -1.37
N LYS A 32 5.63 2.91 -0.41
CA LYS A 32 4.84 2.48 0.73
C LYS A 32 3.49 3.18 0.73
N PHE A 33 2.43 2.40 0.83
CA PHE A 33 1.06 2.91 0.94
C PHE A 33 0.34 2.24 2.09
N CYS A 34 -0.72 2.87 2.59
CA CYS A 34 -1.47 2.27 3.67
C CYS A 34 -2.21 1.01 3.18
N MET A 35 -2.39 0.04 4.07
CA MET A 35 -3.09 -1.22 3.80
C MET A 35 -4.47 -1.01 3.17
N GLN A 36 -5.18 0.05 3.54
CA GLN A 36 -6.51 0.33 2.99
C GLN A 36 -6.45 0.67 1.49
N CYS A 37 -5.57 1.59 1.10
CA CYS A 37 -5.39 1.93 -0.31
C CYS A 37 -4.87 0.73 -1.11
N TRP A 38 -4.01 -0.09 -0.50
CA TRP A 38 -3.59 -1.36 -1.11
C TRP A 38 -4.76 -2.29 -1.36
N SER A 39 -5.59 -2.58 -0.36
CA SER A 39 -6.76 -3.47 -0.52
C SER A 39 -7.72 -2.97 -1.58
N GLU A 40 -8.01 -1.67 -1.60
CA GLU A 40 -8.90 -1.07 -2.60
C GLU A 40 -8.29 -1.17 -4.00
N TYR A 41 -7.02 -0.78 -4.15
CA TYR A 41 -6.30 -0.87 -5.42
C TYR A 41 -6.24 -2.31 -5.97
N LEU A 42 -5.86 -3.27 -5.12
CA LEU A 42 -5.81 -4.69 -5.48
C LEU A 42 -7.21 -5.17 -5.89
N THR A 43 -8.25 -4.87 -5.11
CA THR A 43 -9.63 -5.27 -5.41
C THR A 43 -10.07 -4.72 -6.75
N THR A 44 -9.85 -3.43 -7.00
CA THR A 44 -10.15 -2.77 -8.28
C THR A 44 -9.40 -3.42 -9.43
N LYS A 45 -8.08 -3.64 -9.30
CA LYS A 45 -7.28 -4.29 -10.36
C LYS A 45 -7.70 -5.73 -10.65
N ILE A 46 -8.00 -6.50 -9.61
CA ILE A 46 -8.46 -7.89 -9.74
C ILE A 46 -9.84 -7.95 -10.38
N MET A 47 -10.76 -7.08 -9.94
CA MET A 47 -12.15 -7.07 -10.44
C MET A 47 -12.29 -6.47 -11.85
N GLU A 48 -11.57 -5.39 -12.16
CA GLU A 48 -11.71 -4.71 -13.46
C GLU A 48 -10.91 -5.37 -14.58
N GLU A 49 -9.64 -5.75 -14.34
CA GLU A 49 -8.80 -6.28 -15.43
C GLU A 49 -8.86 -7.80 -15.56
N GLY A 50 -9.42 -8.53 -14.59
CA GLY A 50 -9.36 -10.00 -14.55
C GLY A 50 -7.94 -10.55 -14.47
N MET A 51 -6.94 -9.68 -14.30
CA MET A 51 -5.52 -9.98 -14.15
C MET A 51 -5.21 -10.28 -12.69
N GLY A 52 -5.78 -11.37 -12.17
CA GLY A 52 -5.50 -11.82 -10.79
C GLY A 52 -4.04 -12.23 -10.53
N GLN A 53 -3.15 -12.15 -11.53
CA GLN A 53 -1.79 -12.69 -11.46
C GLN A 53 -0.67 -11.66 -11.70
N THR A 54 -0.97 -10.43 -12.14
CA THR A 54 0.07 -9.42 -12.45
C THR A 54 -0.40 -8.02 -12.06
N ILE A 55 -0.47 -7.75 -10.77
CA ILE A 55 -0.80 -6.40 -10.27
C ILE A 55 0.50 -5.63 -10.08
N SER A 56 0.62 -4.45 -10.68
CA SER A 56 1.80 -3.59 -10.52
C SER A 56 1.68 -2.65 -9.31
N CYS A 57 2.79 -2.03 -8.93
CA CYS A 57 2.81 -1.02 -7.87
C CYS A 57 1.87 0.15 -8.20
N PRO A 58 1.08 0.66 -7.24
CA PRO A 58 0.19 1.80 -7.47
C PRO A 58 0.93 3.13 -7.68
N ALA A 59 2.26 3.16 -7.54
CA ALA A 59 3.08 4.33 -7.84
C ALA A 59 3.15 4.59 -9.36
N HIS A 60 3.01 5.86 -9.75
CA HIS A 60 3.07 6.24 -11.15
C HIS A 60 4.47 6.01 -11.75
N GLY A 61 4.55 5.23 -12.83
CA GLY A 61 5.81 4.90 -13.49
C GLY A 61 6.60 3.75 -12.85
N CYS A 62 5.98 2.99 -11.94
CA CYS A 62 6.58 1.82 -11.32
C CYS A 62 5.97 0.54 -11.89
N ASP A 63 6.76 -0.22 -12.66
CA ASP A 63 6.32 -1.48 -13.30
C ASP A 63 6.58 -2.72 -12.41
N ILE A 64 7.08 -2.51 -11.19
CA ILE A 64 7.33 -3.60 -10.24
C ILE A 64 6.01 -4.28 -9.87
N LEU A 65 5.97 -5.59 -10.08
CA LEU A 65 4.82 -6.44 -9.79
C LEU A 65 4.73 -6.74 -8.30
N VAL A 66 3.50 -6.90 -7.81
CA VAL A 66 3.20 -7.34 -6.46
C VAL A 66 3.36 -8.86 -6.44
N ASP A 67 4.43 -9.36 -5.82
CA ASP A 67 4.63 -10.80 -5.65
C ASP A 67 3.63 -11.39 -4.64
N ASP A 68 3.00 -12.50 -5.02
CA ASP A 68 2.13 -13.33 -4.17
C ASP A 68 2.84 -13.76 -2.87
N ASN A 69 4.17 -13.90 -2.92
CA ASN A 69 4.99 -14.36 -1.81
C ASN A 69 5.14 -13.34 -0.66
N THR A 70 4.69 -12.10 -0.84
CA THR A 70 4.59 -11.14 0.28
C THR A 70 3.32 -11.31 1.11
N VAL A 71 2.41 -12.21 0.69
CA VAL A 71 1.19 -12.60 1.40
C VAL A 71 1.35 -14.03 1.98
N MET A 72 2.33 -14.24 2.86
CA MET A 72 2.37 -15.40 3.77
C MET A 72 2.66 -14.97 5.20
#